data_AF-A0A965BE90-F1
#
_entry.id   AF-A0A965BE90-F1
#
_cell.length_a   1.000
_cell.length_b   1.000
_cell.length_c   1.000
_cell.angle_alpha   90.00
_cell.angle_beta   90.00
_cell.angle_gamma   90.00
#
_symmetry.space_group_name_H-M   'P 1'
#
loop_
_entity.id
_entity.type
_entity.pdbx_description
1 polymer ?
#
loop_
_entity_poly.entity_id
_entity_poly.type
_entity_poly.pdbx_seq_one_letter_code
_entity_poly.pdbx_strand_id
1 'polypeptide(L)'
;MTVLADAAFGEDPGHWPLPAARGGAELWLRAVAAGGQGRYASARADLAALSRRHPTGRWASLAASTAGSFLRQQGWHGIAHDWDGRAWARADGDPESGIDALVG
;
A
#
# COMPACT_ATOMS: atom_id res chain seq x y z
N MET A 1 -3.93 -17.65 -8.47
CA MET A 1 -3.96 -16.19 -8.25
C MET A 1 -3.05 -15.53 -9.29
N THR A 2 -2.94 -14.20 -9.36
CA THR A 2 -1.91 -13.57 -10.23
C THR A 2 -0.56 -13.63 -9.52
N VAL A 3 0.55 -13.66 -10.25
CA VAL A 3 1.91 -13.68 -9.67
C VAL A 3 2.11 -12.59 -8.61
N LEU A 4 1.55 -11.40 -8.82
CA LEU A 4 1.63 -10.31 -7.84
C LEU A 4 0.77 -10.53 -6.59
N ALA A 5 -0.40 -11.17 -6.72
CA ALA A 5 -1.21 -11.54 -5.56
C ALA A 5 -0.56 -12.68 -4.77
N ASP A 6 0.04 -13.66 -5.45
CA ASP A 6 0.78 -14.76 -4.81
C ASP A 6 2.02 -14.26 -4.06
N ALA A 7 2.72 -13.27 -4.61
CA ALA A 7 3.85 -12.62 -3.94
C ALA A 7 3.44 -11.71 -2.77
N ALA A 8 2.26 -11.10 -2.82
CA ALA A 8 1.78 -10.17 -1.79
C ALA A 8 1.14 -10.89 -0.60
N PHE A 9 0.36 -11.94 -0.86
CA PHE A 9 -0.51 -12.58 0.14
C PHE A 9 -0.57 -14.11 0.04
N GLY A 10 0.03 -14.71 -0.98
CA GLY A 10 -0.09 -16.13 -1.28
C GLY A 10 1.16 -16.93 -0.93
N GLU A 11 1.38 -17.97 -1.73
CA GLU A 11 2.36 -19.02 -1.45
C GLU A 11 3.79 -18.73 -1.94
N ASP A 12 4.01 -17.66 -2.72
CA ASP A 12 5.33 -17.25 -3.22
C ASP A 12 5.78 -15.86 -2.71
N PRO A 13 5.82 -15.62 -1.39
CA PRO A 13 6.21 -14.31 -0.85
C PRO A 13 7.67 -13.94 -1.16
N GLY A 14 8.50 -14.90 -1.59
CA GLY A 14 9.90 -14.69 -1.97
C GLY A 14 10.10 -14.20 -3.40
N HIS A 15 9.03 -14.08 -4.21
CA HIS A 15 9.13 -13.75 -5.63
C HIS A 15 9.87 -12.43 -5.88
N TRP A 16 11.00 -12.49 -6.58
CA TRP A 16 11.76 -11.32 -6.99
C TRP A 16 12.60 -11.61 -8.24
N PRO A 17 12.67 -10.70 -9.23
CA PRO A 17 12.02 -9.39 -9.28
C PRO A 17 10.51 -9.48 -9.53
N LEU A 18 9.74 -8.55 -8.95
CA LEU A 18 8.29 -8.48 -9.17
C LEU A 18 7.98 -8.06 -10.63
N PRO A 19 6.95 -8.67 -11.28
CA PRO A 19 6.48 -8.26 -12.60
C PRO A 19 6.06 -6.79 -12.67
N ALA A 20 6.34 -6.11 -13.79
CA ALA A 20 5.97 -4.71 -13.99
C ALA A 20 4.45 -4.49 -13.89
N ALA A 21 4.04 -3.45 -13.17
CA ALA A 21 2.63 -3.09 -13.04
C ALA A 21 2.11 -2.31 -14.25
N ARG A 22 0.86 -2.58 -14.62
CA ARG A 22 0.08 -1.93 -15.68
C ARG A 22 -1.07 -1.08 -15.10
N GLY A 23 -1.46 -1.32 -13.85
CA GLY A 23 -2.60 -0.67 -13.19
C GLY A 23 -2.34 -0.27 -11.74
N GLY A 24 -3.29 0.47 -11.16
CA GLY A 24 -3.23 0.86 -9.74
C GLY A 24 -3.25 -0.35 -8.79
N ALA A 25 -4.07 -1.36 -9.09
CA ALA A 25 -4.12 -2.60 -8.30
C ALA A 25 -2.78 -3.34 -8.28
N GLU A 26 -2.13 -3.47 -9.44
CA GLU A 26 -0.83 -4.14 -9.54
C GLU A 26 0.29 -3.33 -8.87
N LEU A 27 0.25 -1.99 -8.93
CA LEU A 27 1.17 -1.14 -8.17
C LEU A 27 1.00 -1.36 -6.66
N TRP A 28 -0.24 -1.44 -6.17
CA TRP A 28 -0.50 -1.72 -4.77
C TRP A 28 0.00 -3.11 -4.35
N LEU A 29 -0.31 -4.17 -5.12
CA LEU A 29 0.17 -5.52 -4.85
C LEU A 29 1.71 -5.60 -4.85
N ARG A 30 2.38 -4.92 -5.79
CA ARG A 30 3.84 -4.83 -5.79
C ARG A 30 4.37 -4.18 -4.53
N ALA A 31 3.74 -3.10 -4.08
CA ALA A 31 4.15 -2.42 -2.85
C ALA A 31 3.99 -3.32 -1.62
N VAL A 32 2.87 -4.03 -1.51
CA VAL A 32 2.64 -5.00 -0.43
C VAL A 32 3.69 -6.10 -0.44
N ALA A 33 3.92 -6.75 -1.59
CA ALA A 33 4.92 -7.81 -1.73
C ALA A 33 6.33 -7.32 -1.39
N ALA A 34 6.76 -6.20 -1.96
CA ALA A 34 8.07 -5.62 -1.66
C ALA A 34 8.20 -5.22 -0.18
N GLY A 35 7.15 -4.68 0.43
CA GLY A 35 7.11 -4.35 1.86
C GLY A 35 7.24 -5.58 2.75
N GLY A 36 6.48 -6.64 2.47
CA GLY A 36 6.58 -7.92 3.18
C GLY A 36 7.96 -8.58 3.06
N GLN A 37 8.66 -8.35 1.95
CA GLN A 37 10.05 -8.78 1.75
C GLN A 37 11.10 -7.85 2.40
N GLY A 38 10.69 -6.79 3.10
CA GLY A 38 11.59 -5.79 3.70
C GLY A 38 12.21 -4.80 2.70
N ARG A 39 11.78 -4.81 1.43
CA ARG A 39 12.27 -3.93 0.36
C ARG A 39 11.51 -2.60 0.35
N TYR A 40 11.51 -1.89 1.48
CA TYR A 40 10.71 -0.68 1.69
C TYR A 40 10.97 0.45 0.68
N ALA A 41 12.18 0.57 0.15
CA ALA A 41 12.48 1.57 -0.89
C ALA A 41 11.67 1.32 -2.18
N SER A 42 11.62 0.06 -2.63
CA SER A 42 10.81 -0.34 -3.79
C SER A 42 9.32 -0.16 -3.51
N ALA A 43 8.88 -0.61 -2.32
CA ALA A 43 7.48 -0.50 -1.92
C ALA A 43 7.02 0.97 -1.92
N ARG A 44 7.81 1.87 -1.33
CA ARG A 44 7.50 3.32 -1.30
C ARG A 44 7.53 3.96 -2.69
N ALA A 45 8.38 3.49 -3.61
CA ALA A 45 8.39 3.99 -4.98
C ALA A 45 7.08 3.62 -5.72
N ASP A 46 6.60 2.38 -5.56
CA ASP A 46 5.33 1.92 -6.13
C ASP A 46 4.13 2.65 -5.51
N LEU A 47 4.11 2.86 -4.18
CA LEU A 47 3.07 3.67 -3.52
C LEU A 47 3.08 5.13 -4.00
N ALA A 48 4.25 5.73 -4.18
CA ALA A 48 4.35 7.09 -4.70
C ALA A 48 3.85 7.19 -6.15
N ALA A 49 4.11 6.17 -6.99
CA ALA A 49 3.56 6.08 -8.33
C ALA A 49 2.03 5.92 -8.30
N LEU A 50 1.51 5.09 -7.39
CA LEU A 50 0.08 4.90 -7.17
C LEU A 50 -0.62 6.21 -6.79
N SER A 51 -0.09 6.95 -5.81
CA SER A 51 -0.64 8.24 -5.39
C SER A 51 -0.57 9.32 -6.47
N ARG A 52 0.45 9.31 -7.34
CA ARG A 52 0.51 10.24 -8.49
C ARG A 52 -0.56 9.92 -9.54
N ARG A 53 -0.83 8.64 -9.77
CA ARG A 53 -1.85 8.19 -10.75
C ARG A 53 -3.27 8.38 -10.22
N HIS A 54 -3.45 8.22 -8.91
CA HIS A 54 -4.73 8.34 -8.22
C HIS A 54 -4.54 9.26 -7.00
N PRO A 55 -4.73 10.57 -7.15
CA PRO A 55 -4.51 11.53 -6.06
C PRO A 55 -5.58 11.46 -4.96
N THR A 56 -6.78 10.98 -5.28
CA THR A 56 -7.90 10.78 -4.34
C THR A 56 -8.61 9.44 -4.58
N GLY A 57 -9.56 9.11 -3.71
CA GLY A 57 -10.35 7.88 -3.73
C GLY A 57 -9.59 6.67 -3.19
N ARG A 58 -10.14 5.48 -3.44
CA ARG A 58 -9.68 4.23 -2.83
C ARG A 58 -8.19 3.95 -2.92
N TRP A 59 -7.57 4.22 -4.07
CA TRP A 59 -6.15 3.92 -4.28
C TRP A 59 -5.23 4.88 -3.53
N ALA A 60 -5.66 6.13 -3.37
CA ALA A 60 -4.95 7.13 -2.60
C ALA A 60 -5.04 6.83 -1.09
N SER A 61 -6.21 6.37 -0.63
CA SER A 61 -6.41 5.89 0.74
C SER A 61 -5.56 4.64 1.02
N LEU A 62 -5.69 3.59 0.19
CA LEU A 62 -4.89 2.35 0.31
C LEU A 62 -3.39 2.62 0.30
N ALA A 63 -2.91 3.53 -0.54
CA ALA A 63 -1.50 3.90 -0.56
C ALA A 63 -1.04 4.52 0.76
N ALA A 64 -1.89 5.35 1.38
CA ALA A 64 -1.60 5.98 2.66
C ALA A 64 -1.62 4.96 3.81
N SER A 65 -2.65 4.12 3.89
CA SER A 65 -2.73 3.07 4.92
C SER A 65 -1.57 2.08 4.81
N THR A 66 -1.22 1.64 3.60
CA THR A 66 -0.08 0.74 3.38
C THR A 66 1.25 1.36 3.85
N ALA A 67 1.45 2.66 3.61
CA ALA A 67 2.62 3.38 4.12
C ALA A 67 2.63 3.47 5.65
N GLY A 68 1.46 3.70 6.28
CA GLY A 68 1.29 3.64 7.74
C GLY A 68 1.67 2.27 8.30
N SER A 69 1.21 1.19 7.69
CA SER A 69 1.53 -0.19 8.07
C SER A 69 3.03 -0.48 8.02
N PHE A 70 3.75 0.00 6.99
CA PHE A 70 5.21 -0.15 6.95
C PHE A 70 5.90 0.56 8.11
N LEU A 71 5.41 1.73 8.53
CA LEU A 71 5.97 2.44 9.67
C LEU A 71 5.73 1.68 10.98
N ARG A 72 4.54 1.10 11.15
CA ARG A 72 4.21 0.22 12.30
C ARG A 72 5.15 -0.99 12.35
N GLN A 73 5.36 -1.66 11.23
CA GLN A 73 6.27 -2.82 11.12
C GLN A 73 7.74 -2.47 11.46
N GLN A 74 8.15 -1.23 11.25
CA GLN A 74 9.48 -0.73 11.60
C GLN A 74 9.56 -0.14 13.02
N GLY A 75 8.47 -0.17 13.79
CA GLY A 75 8.42 0.35 15.16
C GLY A 75 8.05 1.83 15.27
N TRP A 76 7.86 2.56 14.17
CA TRP A 76 7.58 4.00 14.16
C TRP A 76 6.10 4.33 14.27
N HIS A 77 5.47 3.81 15.32
CA HIS A 77 4.03 3.90 15.56
C HIS A 77 3.54 5.37 15.65
N GLY A 78 4.30 6.24 16.33
CA GLY A 78 3.94 7.66 16.45
C GLY A 78 3.89 8.40 15.10
N ILE A 79 4.75 8.02 14.14
CA ILE A 79 4.73 8.59 12.79
C ILE A 79 3.59 7.98 11.96
N ALA A 80 3.24 6.70 12.22
CA ALA A 80 2.20 5.99 11.49
C ALA A 80 0.80 6.61 11.68
N HIS A 81 0.50 7.17 12.85
CA HIS A 81 -0.81 7.76 13.14
C HIS A 81 -1.22 8.88 12.15
N ASP A 82 -0.27 9.71 11.71
CA ASP A 82 -0.53 10.74 10.71
C ASP A 82 -0.95 10.16 9.35
N TRP A 83 -0.58 8.90 9.07
CA TRP A 83 -0.94 8.22 7.84
C TRP A 83 -2.38 7.74 7.84
N ASP A 84 -2.92 7.36 8.99
CA ASP A 84 -4.33 6.94 9.10
C ASP A 84 -5.25 8.15 8.80
N GLY A 85 -4.93 9.33 9.35
CA GLY A 85 -5.65 10.58 9.01
C GLY A 85 -5.50 10.98 7.54
N ARG A 86 -4.33 10.76 6.92
CA ARG A 86 -4.13 10.99 5.49
C ARG A 86 -4.90 9.99 4.62
N ALA A 87 -5.03 8.75 5.05
CA ALA A 87 -5.82 7.74 4.35
C ALA A 87 -7.30 8.16 4.34
N TRP A 88 -7.83 8.57 5.50
CA TRP A 88 -9.18 9.10 5.64
C TRP A 88 -9.42 10.30 4.73
N ALA A 89 -8.54 11.32 4.80
CA ALA A 89 -8.69 12.53 3.98
C ALA A 89 -8.65 12.23 2.46
N ARG A 90 -7.97 11.16 2.05
CA ARG A 90 -7.85 10.74 0.65
C ARG A 90 -8.95 9.78 0.20
N ALA A 91 -9.72 9.20 1.12
CA ALA A 91 -10.82 8.30 0.79
C ALA A 91 -11.90 8.99 -0.07
N ASP A 92 -11.99 10.33 -0.02
CA ASP A 92 -12.85 11.13 -0.90
C ASP A 92 -14.33 10.72 -0.84
N GLY A 93 -14.79 10.39 0.37
CA GLY A 93 -16.16 9.93 0.62
C GLY A 93 -16.45 8.48 0.25
N ASP A 94 -15.45 7.70 -0.20
CA ASP A 94 -15.58 6.26 -0.38
C ASP A 94 -15.76 5.57 1.00
N PRO A 95 -16.92 4.95 1.29
CA PRO A 95 -17.21 4.47 2.63
C PRO A 95 -16.28 3.33 3.08
N GLU A 96 -15.94 2.42 2.18
CA GLU A 96 -15.05 1.28 2.46
C GLU A 96 -13.65 1.77 2.80
N SER A 97 -13.08 2.63 1.94
CA SER A 97 -11.77 3.23 2.18
C SER A 97 -11.73 4.12 3.43
N GLY A 98 -12.85 4.75 3.78
CA GLY A 98 -12.99 5.52 5.01
C GLY A 98 -12.95 4.61 6.25
N ILE A 99 -13.70 3.51 6.24
CA ILE A 99 -13.68 2.53 7.34
C ILE A 99 -12.29 1.93 7.50
N ASP A 100 -11.65 1.50 6.42
CA ASP A 100 -10.30 0.93 6.45
C ASP A 100 -9.28 1.91 7.06
N ALA A 101 -9.38 3.20 6.73
CA ALA A 101 -8.51 4.24 7.27
C ALA A 101 -8.69 4.46 8.78
N LEU A 102 -9.88 4.20 9.34
CA LEU A 102 -10.14 4.33 10.77
C LEU A 102 -9.61 3.16 11.59
N VAL A 103 -9.52 1.97 10.99
CA VAL A 103 -9.08 0.75 11.69
C VAL A 103 -7.55 0.63 11.71
N GLY A 104 -6.88 1.12 10.65
CA GLY A 104 -5.42 1.15 10.55
C GLY A 104 -4.80 -0.17 10.13
#